data_AF-A0A8T0F3G1-F1
#
_entry.id   AF-A0A8T0F3G1-F1
#
_cell.length_a   1.000
_cell.length_b   1.000
_cell.length_c   1.000
_cell.angle_alpha   90.00
_cell.angle_beta   90.00
_cell.angle_gamma   90.00
#
_symmetry.space_group_name_H-M   'P 1'
#
loop_
_entity.id
_entity.type
_entity.pdbx_description
1 polymer ?
#
loop_
_entity_poly.entity_id
_entity_poly.type
_entity_poly.pdbx_seq_one_letter_code
_entity_poly.pdbx_strand_id
1 'polypeptide(L)'
;MAIPKQVAIFERYQNSTVREDNAEQSADLPGIHGEKQQQSKKWRSFLCIGSSPDCLDEPETEAETFLKYNDTILLHDYHVPYKANFGERPSGGVVLLISNSLLSCPLILNTSLQDVATRIHTHSPITVFCLYLPPNTYIDQSNLNLMSQLPEPFIILGDFNGHNHLWGNNSTNCRGRQLEQVLDDHNFCLFNDDEQTYFRSPTKCFHVLGIAICSPPLYPFFILQMDKDLHNSDHFPLVL
;
A
#
# COMPACT_ATOMS: atom_id res chain seq x y z
N MET A 1 -13.23 -15.63 -18.98
CA MET A 1 -11.82 -15.30 -18.73
C MET A 1 -11.78 -14.60 -17.37
N ALA A 2 -11.31 -15.28 -16.33
CA ALA A 2 -11.28 -14.72 -14.98
C ALA A 2 -9.90 -14.12 -14.75
N ILE A 3 -9.78 -12.81 -15.00
CA ILE A 3 -8.69 -12.00 -14.44
C ILE A 3 -9.02 -11.89 -12.95
N PRO A 4 -8.08 -12.13 -12.01
CA PRO A 4 -8.35 -11.93 -10.59
C PRO A 4 -8.83 -10.49 -10.40
N LYS A 5 -10.08 -10.35 -9.99
CA LYS A 5 -10.69 -9.06 -9.67
C LYS A 5 -10.43 -8.82 -8.21
N GLN A 6 -10.12 -7.58 -7.87
CA GLN A 6 -9.90 -7.02 -6.56
C GLN A 6 -8.40 -6.92 -6.19
N VAL A 7 -7.90 -5.69 -6.20
CA VAL A 7 -6.59 -5.26 -5.67
C VAL A 7 -6.80 -3.97 -4.87
N ALA A 8 -6.66 -3.92 -3.53
CA ALA A 8 -6.80 -2.66 -2.77
C ALA A 8 -5.51 -2.07 -2.19
N ILE A 9 -5.53 -0.87 -1.56
CA ILE A 9 -4.38 -0.20 -0.88
C ILE A 9 -4.79 0.53 0.40
N PHE A 10 -4.10 0.29 1.51
CA PHE A 10 -4.35 0.70 2.89
C PHE A 10 -3.09 1.33 3.49
N GLU A 11 -3.20 1.84 4.71
CA GLU A 11 -2.05 2.20 5.54
C GLU A 11 -2.21 1.75 6.99
N ARG A 12 -1.11 1.47 7.68
CA ARG A 12 -1.13 0.97 9.05
C ARG A 12 -1.17 2.10 10.09
N TYR A 13 -2.14 2.08 11.00
CA TYR A 13 -2.17 2.94 12.19
C TYR A 13 -1.26 2.44 13.35
N GLN A 14 -0.62 3.37 14.07
CA GLN A 14 0.15 3.09 15.30
C GLN A 14 -0.74 2.99 16.55
N ASN A 15 -0.63 1.87 17.27
CA ASN A 15 -1.18 1.52 18.60
C ASN A 15 -2.03 2.57 19.35
N SER A 16 -3.31 2.25 19.58
CA SER A 16 -3.99 2.63 20.82
C SER A 16 -3.57 1.67 21.95
N THR A 17 -2.97 2.18 23.03
CA THR A 17 -2.78 1.40 24.27
C THR A 17 -4.14 1.06 24.88
N VAL A 18 -4.54 -0.21 24.86
CA VAL A 18 -5.64 -0.69 25.70
C VAL A 18 -5.05 -0.93 27.10
N ARG A 19 -5.47 -0.13 28.08
CA ARG A 19 -5.25 -0.47 29.49
C ARG A 19 -6.31 -1.52 29.86
N GLU A 20 -5.88 -2.74 30.14
CA GLU A 20 -6.72 -3.68 30.88
C GLU A 20 -6.64 -3.27 32.36
N ASP A 21 -7.74 -2.74 32.88
CA ASP A 21 -7.91 -2.51 34.32
C ASP A 21 -8.12 -3.85 35.02
N ASN A 22 -7.03 -4.56 35.31
CA ASN A 22 -7.08 -5.72 36.19
C ASN A 22 -7.11 -5.23 37.64
N ALA A 23 -8.32 -5.16 38.20
CA ALA A 23 -8.53 -5.08 39.63
C ALA A 23 -8.17 -6.43 40.26
N GLU A 24 -6.96 -6.55 40.83
CA GLU A 24 -6.64 -7.65 41.75
C GLU A 24 -6.29 -7.13 43.14
N GLN A 25 -6.97 -7.73 44.12
CA GLN A 25 -6.72 -7.61 45.54
C GLN A 25 -5.30 -8.07 45.88
N SER A 26 -4.62 -7.26 46.67
CA SER A 26 -3.24 -7.42 47.12
C SER A 26 -3.04 -8.59 48.09
N ALA A 27 -1.98 -9.38 47.87
CA ALA A 27 -1.10 -9.88 48.94
C ALA A 27 0.30 -10.29 48.40
N ASP A 28 1.29 -9.47 48.75
CA ASP A 28 2.68 -9.77 49.11
C ASP A 28 3.77 -10.30 48.11
N LEU A 29 4.83 -9.47 48.06
CA LEU A 29 6.28 -9.68 47.88
C LEU A 29 6.97 -9.35 46.53
N PRO A 30 8.19 -8.74 46.56
CA PRO A 30 8.80 -8.08 45.41
C PRO A 30 9.74 -9.03 44.65
N GLY A 31 9.33 -9.42 43.45
CA GLY A 31 10.19 -10.06 42.46
C GLY A 31 10.27 -9.17 41.23
N ILE A 32 11.47 -8.71 40.88
CA ILE A 32 11.73 -8.04 39.60
C ILE A 32 11.49 -9.06 38.49
N HIS A 33 10.29 -9.05 37.92
CA HIS A 33 9.99 -9.62 36.61
C HIS A 33 9.52 -8.47 35.76
N GLY A 34 10.41 -7.99 34.88
CA GLY A 34 9.99 -7.15 33.77
C GLY A 34 9.06 -7.99 32.91
N GLU A 35 7.76 -7.74 33.00
CA GLU A 35 6.77 -8.26 32.08
C GLU A 35 7.22 -7.87 30.67
N LYS A 36 7.59 -8.88 29.87
CA LYS A 36 7.72 -8.68 28.43
C LYS A 36 6.31 -8.47 27.90
N GLN A 37 5.92 -7.19 27.77
CA GLN A 37 4.76 -6.82 26.98
C GLN A 37 4.99 -7.30 25.55
N GLN A 38 4.38 -8.43 25.21
CA GLN A 38 4.33 -8.89 23.83
C GLN A 38 3.28 -8.05 23.13
N GLN A 39 3.72 -6.97 22.46
CA GLN A 39 2.90 -6.22 21.55
C GLN A 39 2.43 -7.16 20.43
N SER A 40 1.18 -7.60 20.49
CA SER A 40 0.51 -8.13 19.31
C SER A 40 0.30 -6.95 18.36
N LYS A 41 1.15 -6.86 17.32
CA LYS A 41 0.89 -5.96 16.20
C LYS A 41 -0.36 -6.53 15.51
N LYS A 42 -1.53 -5.94 15.76
CA LYS A 42 -2.78 -6.32 15.12
C LYS A 42 -2.81 -5.64 13.75
N TRP A 43 -2.47 -6.41 12.73
CA TRP A 43 -2.54 -6.00 11.33
C TRP A 43 -3.96 -6.20 10.85
N ARG A 44 -4.51 -5.20 10.17
CA ARG A 44 -5.92 -5.24 9.77
C ARG A 44 -6.14 -5.17 8.28
N SER A 45 -5.12 -4.89 7.46
CA SER A 45 -5.32 -4.87 6.01
C SER A 45 -4.10 -5.32 5.16
N PHE A 46 -4.33 -6.13 4.13
CA PHE A 46 -3.42 -7.03 3.38
C PHE A 46 -3.71 -7.38 1.87
N LEU A 47 -2.80 -7.10 0.90
CA LEU A 47 -3.12 -7.26 -0.54
C LEU A 47 -3.42 -8.70 -0.90
N CYS A 48 -4.65 -8.93 -1.31
CA CYS A 48 -5.07 -10.09 -2.06
C CYS A 48 -4.62 -10.11 -3.52
N ILE A 49 -3.85 -11.06 -4.02
CA ILE A 49 -3.97 -11.36 -5.45
C ILE A 49 -4.28 -12.85 -5.54
N GLY A 50 -5.49 -13.18 -6.00
CA GLY A 50 -6.02 -14.54 -6.12
C GLY A 50 -7.00 -14.90 -5.00
N SER A 51 -8.19 -15.40 -5.36
CA SER A 51 -9.21 -15.78 -4.36
C SER A 51 -8.79 -17.06 -3.63
N SER A 52 -8.75 -17.03 -2.29
CA SER A 52 -8.92 -18.27 -1.51
C SER A 52 -10.42 -18.53 -1.37
N PRO A 53 -10.94 -19.72 -1.72
CA PRO A 53 -12.37 -20.00 -1.67
C PRO A 53 -12.97 -19.97 -0.25
N ASP A 54 -12.14 -19.93 0.80
CA ASP A 54 -12.58 -20.06 2.19
C ASP A 54 -12.53 -18.76 3.02
N CYS A 55 -12.04 -17.64 2.47
CA CYS A 55 -12.05 -16.33 3.15
C CYS A 55 -12.78 -15.29 2.30
N LEU A 56 -13.90 -14.78 2.82
CA LEU A 56 -14.69 -13.66 2.25
C LEU A 56 -14.07 -12.28 2.55
N ASP A 57 -12.77 -12.22 2.81
CA ASP A 57 -12.10 -10.96 3.12
C ASP A 57 -11.59 -10.33 1.81
N GLU A 58 -12.06 -9.13 1.53
CA GLU A 58 -11.64 -8.28 0.40
C GLU A 58 -10.11 -8.04 0.45
N PRO A 59 -9.44 -7.78 -0.69
CA PRO A 59 -7.97 -7.73 -0.79
C PRO A 59 -7.35 -6.33 -0.58
N GLU A 60 -6.14 -6.19 -0.02
CA GLU A 60 -5.70 -4.92 0.65
C GLU A 60 -4.15 -4.51 0.76
N THR A 61 -3.43 -3.92 -0.21
CA THR A 61 -1.98 -3.46 -0.11
C THR A 61 -1.72 -2.52 1.07
N GLU A 62 -0.50 -2.36 1.64
CA GLU A 62 -0.24 -1.24 2.60
C GLU A 62 0.94 -0.33 2.19
N ALA A 63 0.73 0.98 2.27
CA ALA A 63 1.76 2.02 2.41
C ALA A 63 1.92 2.42 3.88
N GLU A 64 3.05 2.99 4.27
CA GLU A 64 3.37 3.31 5.67
C GLU A 64 3.29 2.10 6.64
N THR A 65 3.99 1.00 6.33
CA THR A 65 3.94 -0.23 7.14
C THR A 65 4.57 -0.12 8.53
N PHE A 66 5.49 0.83 8.74
CA PHE A 66 6.32 0.97 9.95
C PHE A 66 7.02 -0.33 10.33
N LEU A 67 7.40 -1.13 9.34
CA LEU A 67 8.21 -2.33 9.51
C LEU A 67 9.68 -1.98 9.63
N LYS A 68 10.43 -2.82 10.34
CA LYS A 68 11.89 -2.78 10.35
C LYS A 68 12.45 -3.79 9.35
N TYR A 69 13.68 -3.57 8.89
CA TYR A 69 14.38 -4.47 7.96
C TYR A 69 14.41 -5.94 8.41
N ASN A 70 14.43 -6.19 9.73
CA ASN A 70 14.46 -7.54 10.31
C ASN A 70 13.09 -8.05 10.82
N ASP A 71 11.99 -7.32 10.58
CA ASP A 71 10.68 -7.82 10.94
C ASP A 71 10.33 -9.01 10.04
N THR A 72 9.89 -10.13 10.62
CA THR A 72 9.37 -11.26 9.83
C THR A 72 7.85 -11.20 9.82
N ILE A 73 7.26 -11.16 8.63
CA ILE A 73 5.80 -11.26 8.46
C ILE A 73 5.48 -12.68 7.99
N LEU A 74 4.66 -13.37 8.77
CA LEU A 74 4.12 -14.68 8.43
C LEU A 74 2.60 -14.54 8.39
N LEU A 75 2.03 -14.65 7.19
CA LEU A 75 0.60 -14.72 6.98
C LEU A 75 0.30 -16.02 6.24
N HIS A 76 -0.55 -16.86 6.83
CA HIS A 76 -0.92 -18.15 6.26
C HIS A 76 -1.58 -17.93 4.88
N ASP A 77 -1.22 -18.75 3.89
CA ASP A 77 -1.69 -18.65 2.49
C ASP A 77 -1.18 -17.45 1.67
N TYR A 78 -0.23 -16.67 2.19
CA TYR A 78 0.32 -15.52 1.51
C TYR A 78 1.85 -15.49 1.41
N HIS A 79 2.33 -15.03 0.27
CA HIS A 79 3.68 -14.55 0.07
C HIS A 79 3.70 -13.02 0.23
N VAL A 80 4.58 -12.51 1.09
CA VAL A 80 4.54 -11.13 1.60
C VAL A 80 5.84 -10.37 1.27
N PRO A 81 6.08 -9.97 0.01
CA PRO A 81 7.21 -9.11 -0.30
C PRO A 81 6.97 -7.70 0.24
N TYR A 82 7.98 -7.15 0.91
CA TYR A 82 7.93 -5.80 1.47
C TYR A 82 9.28 -5.11 1.37
N LYS A 83 9.25 -3.77 1.37
CA LYS A 83 10.44 -2.92 1.49
C LYS A 83 10.23 -1.95 2.65
N ALA A 84 11.03 -2.13 3.70
CA ALA A 84 11.04 -1.26 4.87
C ALA A 84 12.03 -0.10 4.68
N ASN A 85 11.81 1.01 5.38
CA ASN A 85 12.79 2.07 5.47
C ASN A 85 13.99 1.62 6.33
N PHE A 86 15.20 2.00 5.93
CA PHE A 86 16.46 1.62 6.59
C PHE A 86 16.81 2.50 7.82
N GLY A 87 15.93 3.42 8.21
CA GLY A 87 16.13 4.29 9.37
C GLY A 87 15.99 3.57 10.73
N GLU A 88 16.62 4.09 11.77
CA GLU A 88 16.51 3.56 13.14
C GLU A 88 15.07 3.59 13.69
N ARG A 89 14.27 4.56 13.23
CA ARG A 89 12.85 4.67 13.54
C ARG A 89 12.03 4.05 12.42
N PRO A 90 11.12 3.12 12.73
CA PRO A 90 10.14 2.66 11.76
C PRO A 90 9.40 3.86 11.18
N SER A 91 9.37 3.96 9.86
CA SER A 91 8.73 5.05 9.12
C SER A 91 8.51 4.62 7.68
N GLY A 92 7.36 4.96 7.11
CA GLY A 92 7.01 4.51 5.76
C GLY A 92 6.99 2.98 5.65
N GLY A 93 7.28 2.51 4.43
CA GLY A 93 7.39 1.13 4.02
C GLY A 93 6.26 0.76 3.07
N VAL A 94 6.51 -0.21 2.21
CA VAL A 94 5.51 -0.79 1.31
C VAL A 94 5.48 -2.29 1.52
N VAL A 95 4.29 -2.86 1.56
CA VAL A 95 4.07 -4.30 1.55
C VAL A 95 3.06 -4.65 0.47
N LEU A 96 3.36 -5.72 -0.24
CA LEU A 96 2.45 -6.39 -1.14
C LEU A 96 2.21 -7.77 -0.55
N LEU A 97 0.99 -8.26 -0.59
CA LEU A 97 0.77 -9.70 -0.45
C LEU A 97 0.19 -10.29 -1.72
N ILE A 98 0.44 -11.58 -1.82
CA ILE A 98 0.15 -12.37 -3.00
C ILE A 98 -0.34 -13.71 -2.46
N SER A 99 -1.51 -14.17 -2.90
CA SER A 99 -1.97 -15.51 -2.53
C SER A 99 -0.95 -16.54 -2.99
N ASN A 100 -0.66 -17.53 -2.14
CA ASN A 100 0.16 -18.69 -2.49
C ASN A 100 -0.45 -19.52 -3.63
N SER A 101 -1.73 -19.31 -3.94
CA SER A 101 -2.39 -19.89 -5.13
C SER A 101 -1.88 -19.29 -6.45
N LEU A 102 -1.27 -18.11 -6.43
CA LEU A 102 -0.73 -17.46 -7.61
C LEU A 102 0.77 -17.68 -7.72
N LEU A 103 1.19 -18.04 -8.94
CA LEU A 103 2.60 -18.02 -9.30
C LEU A 103 3.05 -16.56 -9.49
N SER A 104 4.04 -16.14 -8.73
CA SER A 104 4.62 -14.80 -8.82
C SER A 104 6.14 -14.83 -8.80
N CYS A 105 6.74 -13.81 -9.42
CA CYS A 105 8.18 -13.63 -9.49
C CYS A 105 8.51 -12.19 -9.06
N PRO A 106 9.22 -12.00 -7.93
CA PRO A 106 9.64 -10.67 -7.50
C PRO A 106 10.49 -9.97 -8.57
N LEU A 107 10.27 -8.67 -8.74
CA LEU A 107 11.06 -7.81 -9.60
C LEU A 107 11.88 -6.85 -8.73
N ILE A 108 13.18 -6.77 -9.01
CA ILE A 108 14.09 -5.86 -8.30
C ILE A 108 14.33 -4.66 -9.22
N LEU A 109 13.85 -3.50 -8.80
CA LEU A 109 14.06 -2.24 -9.51
C LEU A 109 15.31 -1.53 -8.99
N ASN A 110 16.02 -0.83 -9.87
CA ASN A 110 17.15 0.00 -9.48
C ASN A 110 16.64 1.35 -8.94
N THR A 111 16.28 1.39 -7.67
CA THR A 111 15.77 2.60 -7.00
C THR A 111 16.00 2.57 -5.48
N SER A 112 16.21 3.77 -4.91
CA SER A 112 16.23 3.99 -3.46
C SER A 112 14.86 4.29 -2.87
N LEU A 113 13.82 4.41 -3.70
CA LEU A 113 12.45 4.65 -3.25
C LEU A 113 11.86 3.43 -2.54
N GLN A 114 10.74 3.65 -1.86
CA GLN A 114 10.06 2.60 -1.10
C GLN A 114 9.05 1.92 -2.01
N ASP A 115 9.43 0.77 -2.53
CA ASP A 115 8.72 0.09 -3.60
C ASP A 115 8.73 -1.44 -3.44
N VAL A 116 7.72 -2.08 -4.02
CA VAL A 116 7.64 -3.54 -4.18
C VAL A 116 7.08 -3.83 -5.56
N ALA A 117 7.78 -4.65 -6.34
CA ALA A 117 7.35 -5.07 -7.66
C ALA A 117 7.30 -6.60 -7.75
N THR A 118 6.27 -7.14 -8.38
CA THR A 118 6.17 -8.57 -8.68
C THR A 118 5.51 -8.78 -10.03
N ARG A 119 5.89 -9.85 -10.72
CA ARG A 119 5.21 -10.32 -11.93
C ARG A 119 4.38 -11.54 -11.62
N ILE A 120 3.09 -11.45 -11.90
CA ILE A 120 2.10 -12.45 -11.57
C ILE A 120 1.77 -13.22 -12.84
N HIS A 121 1.94 -14.52 -12.77
CA HIS A 121 1.71 -15.43 -13.88
C HIS A 121 0.26 -15.91 -13.85
N THR A 122 -0.59 -15.22 -14.60
CA THR A 122 -1.92 -15.70 -14.97
C THR A 122 -1.89 -16.27 -16.40
N HIS A 123 -3.04 -16.44 -17.06
CA HIS A 123 -3.09 -16.69 -18.51
C HIS A 123 -2.34 -15.64 -19.34
N SER A 124 -2.37 -14.38 -18.90
CA SER A 124 -1.53 -13.30 -19.42
C SER A 124 -0.78 -12.66 -18.24
N PRO A 125 0.56 -12.69 -18.21
CA PRO A 125 1.29 -12.16 -17.06
C PRO A 125 1.04 -10.66 -16.87
N ILE A 126 0.91 -10.23 -15.62
CA ILE A 126 0.71 -8.83 -15.23
C ILE A 126 1.78 -8.47 -14.20
N THR A 127 2.43 -7.33 -14.36
CA THR A 127 3.31 -6.77 -13.33
C THR A 127 2.48 -5.91 -12.38
N VAL A 128 2.62 -6.14 -11.08
CA VAL A 128 2.06 -5.28 -10.05
C VAL A 128 3.21 -4.56 -9.37
N PHE A 129 3.11 -3.24 -9.32
CA PHE A 129 4.11 -2.36 -8.77
C PHE A 129 3.50 -1.43 -7.73
N CYS A 130 3.96 -1.54 -6.49
CA CYS A 130 3.53 -0.70 -5.39
C CYS A 130 4.63 0.29 -5.01
N LEU A 131 4.28 1.56 -4.87
CA LEU A 131 5.22 2.64 -4.61
C LEU A 131 4.67 3.58 -3.54
N TYR A 132 5.45 3.82 -2.50
CA TYR A 132 5.18 4.87 -1.53
C TYR A 132 6.22 5.99 -1.67
N LEU A 133 5.73 7.21 -1.83
CA LEU A 133 6.56 8.41 -1.89
C LEU A 133 6.33 9.24 -0.62
N PRO A 134 7.25 9.23 0.36
CA PRO A 134 7.06 10.00 1.60
C PRO A 134 6.84 11.49 1.31
N PRO A 135 5.97 12.21 2.06
CA PRO A 135 5.50 13.56 1.71
C PRO A 135 6.62 14.61 1.62
N ASN A 136 7.70 14.44 2.40
CA ASN A 136 8.80 15.40 2.48
C ASN A 136 10.02 15.03 1.62
N THR A 137 9.91 13.99 0.78
CA THR A 137 10.98 13.58 -0.13
C THR A 137 10.95 14.41 -1.41
N TYR A 138 12.10 14.88 -1.87
CA TYR A 138 12.19 15.49 -3.20
C TYR A 138 12.10 14.39 -4.28
N ILE A 139 11.21 14.58 -5.25
CA ILE A 139 10.94 13.64 -6.34
C ILE A 139 10.98 14.41 -7.66
N ASP A 140 11.80 13.92 -8.60
CA ASP A 140 11.87 14.44 -9.97
C ASP A 140 11.71 13.31 -11.02
N GLN A 141 11.73 13.69 -12.30
CA GLN A 141 11.65 12.74 -13.42
C GLN A 141 12.71 11.63 -13.37
N SER A 142 13.93 11.92 -12.87
CA SER A 142 14.97 10.90 -12.80
C SER A 142 14.63 9.81 -11.77
N ASN A 143 13.98 10.18 -10.67
CA ASN A 143 13.46 9.23 -9.69
C ASN A 143 12.30 8.41 -10.26
N LEU A 144 11.41 9.04 -11.02
CA LEU A 144 10.20 8.40 -11.58
C LEU A 144 10.48 7.55 -12.82
N ASN A 145 11.62 7.74 -13.49
CA ASN A 145 12.05 6.90 -14.61
C ASN A 145 12.17 5.41 -14.26
N LEU A 146 12.11 5.03 -12.97
CA LEU A 146 11.95 3.63 -12.57
C LEU A 146 10.75 2.94 -13.23
N MET A 147 9.69 3.68 -13.57
CA MET A 147 8.49 3.09 -14.17
C MET A 147 8.78 2.48 -15.56
N SER A 148 9.83 2.96 -16.24
CA SER A 148 10.31 2.37 -17.51
C SER A 148 10.96 0.98 -17.33
N GLN A 149 11.31 0.59 -16.10
CA GLN A 149 11.87 -0.73 -15.79
C GLN A 149 10.79 -1.82 -15.72
N LEU A 150 9.50 -1.45 -15.70
CA LEU A 150 8.39 -2.38 -15.49
C LEU A 150 8.08 -3.19 -16.76
N PRO A 151 8.07 -4.53 -16.71
CA PRO A 151 7.61 -5.34 -17.83
C PRO A 151 6.11 -5.14 -18.06
N GLU A 152 5.73 -4.83 -19.30
CA GLU A 152 4.32 -4.75 -19.69
C GLU A 152 3.62 -6.12 -19.74
N PRO A 153 2.28 -6.16 -19.59
CA PRO A 153 1.47 -5.07 -19.06
C PRO A 153 1.64 -4.93 -17.54
N PHE A 154 1.38 -3.74 -17.00
CA PHE A 154 1.56 -3.46 -15.57
C PHE A 154 0.46 -2.57 -14.97
N ILE A 155 0.31 -2.70 -13.65
CA ILE A 155 -0.49 -1.86 -12.77
C ILE A 155 0.46 -1.25 -11.73
N ILE A 156 0.33 0.05 -11.52
CA ILE A 156 1.05 0.82 -10.51
C ILE A 156 0.06 1.33 -9.48
N LEU A 157 0.40 1.17 -8.21
CA LEU A 157 -0.45 1.46 -7.07
C LEU A 157 0.37 2.11 -5.97
N GLY A 158 -0.22 3.05 -5.24
CA GLY A 158 0.33 3.44 -3.95
C GLY A 158 -0.03 4.85 -3.53
N ASP A 159 0.56 5.30 -2.43
CA ASP A 159 0.48 6.68 -1.99
C ASP A 159 1.68 7.48 -2.52
N PHE A 160 1.35 8.41 -3.42
CA PHE A 160 2.33 9.24 -4.10
C PHE A 160 2.56 10.57 -3.38
N ASN A 161 1.72 10.96 -2.43
CA ASN A 161 1.73 12.29 -1.80
C ASN A 161 1.81 13.45 -2.82
N GLY A 162 1.25 13.22 -4.01
CA GLY A 162 1.20 14.18 -5.12
C GLY A 162 -0.21 14.74 -5.24
N HIS A 163 -0.36 16.06 -5.17
CA HIS A 163 -1.65 16.71 -5.43
C HIS A 163 -1.72 17.11 -6.90
N ASN A 164 -2.78 16.70 -7.60
CA ASN A 164 -3.10 17.15 -8.95
C ASN A 164 -4.62 17.12 -9.19
N HIS A 165 -5.11 18.05 -9.99
CA HIS A 165 -6.48 18.08 -10.49
C HIS A 165 -6.86 16.83 -11.29
N LEU A 166 -5.92 16.20 -12.00
CA LEU A 166 -6.18 15.01 -12.82
C LEU A 166 -6.75 13.82 -12.06
N TRP A 167 -6.44 13.72 -10.76
CA TRP A 167 -6.97 12.69 -9.87
C TRP A 167 -7.78 13.31 -8.72
N GLY A 168 -8.40 14.48 -8.92
CA GLY A 168 -9.42 14.99 -7.98
C GLY A 168 -8.93 15.85 -6.82
N ASN A 169 -7.69 16.36 -6.84
CA ASN A 169 -7.29 17.38 -5.86
C ASN A 169 -7.70 18.79 -6.30
N ASN A 170 -7.90 19.67 -5.31
CA ASN A 170 -8.20 21.10 -5.54
C ASN A 170 -6.97 21.94 -5.97
N SER A 171 -5.80 21.34 -6.09
CA SER A 171 -4.58 22.04 -6.51
C SER A 171 -3.56 21.06 -7.08
N THR A 172 -2.64 21.58 -7.88
CA THR A 172 -1.49 20.81 -8.39
C THR A 172 -0.18 21.28 -7.74
N ASN A 173 0.48 20.39 -6.99
CA ASN A 173 1.80 20.65 -6.39
C ASN A 173 2.95 20.23 -7.34
N CYS A 174 4.21 20.49 -6.96
CA CYS A 174 5.37 20.15 -7.80
C CYS A 174 5.43 18.65 -8.11
N ARG A 175 5.16 17.80 -7.11
CA ARG A 175 5.18 16.34 -7.28
C ARG A 175 4.07 15.86 -8.20
N GLY A 176 2.86 16.39 -8.06
CA GLY A 176 1.74 16.10 -8.94
C GLY A 176 2.02 16.49 -10.39
N ARG A 177 2.75 17.58 -10.65
CA ARG A 177 3.23 17.92 -12.00
C ARG A 177 4.23 16.90 -12.55
N GLN A 178 5.15 16.41 -11.72
CA GLN A 178 6.11 15.38 -12.16
C GLN A 178 5.38 14.09 -12.56
N LEU A 179 4.39 13.67 -11.76
CA LEU A 179 3.59 12.46 -12.02
C LEU A 179 2.69 12.64 -13.24
N GLU A 180 2.02 13.79 -13.40
CA GLU A 180 1.25 14.12 -14.59
C GLU A 180 2.11 14.03 -15.87
N GLN A 181 3.32 14.58 -15.83
CA GLN A 181 4.24 14.47 -16.95
C GLN A 181 4.62 13.01 -17.25
N VAL A 182 4.81 12.16 -16.23
CA VAL A 182 5.07 10.72 -16.45
C VAL A 182 3.88 10.03 -17.13
N LEU A 183 2.65 10.38 -16.76
CA LEU A 183 1.46 9.84 -17.40
C LEU A 183 1.42 10.22 -18.89
N ASP A 184 1.72 11.47 -19.21
CA ASP A 184 1.72 12.00 -20.59
C ASP A 184 2.86 11.39 -21.42
N ASP A 185 4.10 11.46 -20.91
CA ASP A 185 5.31 11.00 -21.61
C ASP A 185 5.24 9.50 -21.97
N HIS A 186 4.59 8.69 -21.12
CA HIS A 186 4.49 7.24 -21.32
C HIS A 186 3.11 6.75 -21.76
N ASN A 187 2.14 7.64 -21.96
CA ASN A 187 0.75 7.31 -22.26
C ASN A 187 0.14 6.33 -21.24
N PHE A 188 0.42 6.50 -19.96
CA PHE A 188 -0.20 5.66 -18.92
C PHE A 188 -1.65 6.08 -18.68
N CYS A 189 -2.47 5.12 -18.31
CA CYS A 189 -3.87 5.36 -18.00
C CYS A 189 -4.06 5.50 -16.49
N LEU A 190 -4.82 6.50 -16.08
CA LEU A 190 -5.19 6.76 -14.69
C LEU A 190 -6.57 6.14 -14.41
N PHE A 191 -6.69 5.37 -13.33
CA PHE A 191 -7.97 4.79 -12.92
C PHE A 191 -8.78 5.70 -11.98
N ASN A 192 -8.14 6.58 -11.22
CA ASN A 192 -8.80 7.47 -10.27
C ASN A 192 -9.90 8.32 -10.94
N ASP A 193 -11.04 8.44 -10.26
CA ASP A 193 -12.24 9.13 -10.71
C ASP A 193 -12.77 10.14 -9.67
N ASP A 194 -11.98 11.17 -9.35
CA ASP A 194 -12.27 12.23 -8.36
C ASP A 194 -12.68 11.77 -6.94
N GLU A 195 -12.82 10.46 -6.70
CA GLU A 195 -13.12 9.87 -5.40
C GLU A 195 -11.98 10.10 -4.41
N GLN A 196 -12.36 10.46 -3.19
CA GLN A 196 -11.42 10.86 -2.14
C GLN A 196 -10.73 9.64 -1.53
N THR A 197 -9.40 9.66 -1.45
CA THR A 197 -8.62 8.52 -0.94
C THR A 197 -7.95 8.80 0.40
N TYR A 198 -8.06 10.02 0.92
CA TYR A 198 -7.41 10.45 2.16
C TYR A 198 -8.31 11.40 2.95
N PHE A 199 -8.37 11.18 4.27
CA PHE A 199 -9.10 12.01 5.22
C PHE A 199 -8.16 12.65 6.25
N ARG A 200 -7.89 13.94 6.08
CA ARG A 200 -7.09 14.70 7.03
C ARG A 200 -7.88 15.05 8.28
N SER A 201 -7.77 14.23 9.32
CA SER A 201 -8.56 14.40 10.55
C SER A 201 -8.44 15.78 11.23
N PRO A 202 -7.25 16.42 11.33
CA PRO A 202 -7.14 17.73 11.98
C PRO A 202 -7.90 18.85 11.27
N THR A 203 -7.93 18.85 9.94
CA THR A 203 -8.61 19.90 9.15
C THR A 203 -9.97 19.48 8.63
N LYS A 204 -10.35 18.20 8.80
CA LYS A 204 -11.58 17.62 8.27
C LYS A 204 -11.72 17.83 6.75
N CYS A 205 -10.59 17.72 6.04
CA CYS A 205 -10.52 17.84 4.59
C CYS A 205 -10.23 16.49 3.97
N PHE A 206 -10.71 16.32 2.73
CA PHE A 206 -10.41 15.15 1.93
C PHE A 206 -9.41 15.51 0.82
N HIS A 207 -8.56 14.55 0.49
CA HIS A 207 -7.60 14.64 -0.60
C HIS A 207 -7.53 13.31 -1.36
N VAL A 208 -6.91 13.34 -2.53
CA VAL A 208 -6.59 12.13 -3.30
C VAL A 208 -5.08 11.98 -3.36
N LEU A 209 -4.57 11.03 -2.58
CA LEU A 209 -3.13 10.75 -2.44
C LEU A 209 -2.77 9.35 -2.92
N GLY A 210 -3.70 8.41 -2.75
CA GLY A 210 -3.63 7.08 -3.34
C GLY A 210 -3.93 7.16 -4.83
N ILE A 211 -3.04 6.63 -5.66
CA ILE A 211 -3.17 6.69 -7.11
C ILE A 211 -3.04 5.27 -7.69
N ALA A 212 -3.89 4.97 -8.65
CA ALA A 212 -3.90 3.74 -9.43
C ALA A 212 -3.71 4.05 -10.91
N ILE A 213 -2.65 3.49 -11.51
CA ILE A 213 -2.22 3.74 -12.89
C ILE A 213 -1.97 2.40 -13.58
N CYS A 214 -2.15 2.31 -14.89
CA CYS A 214 -1.73 1.14 -15.66
C CYS A 214 -1.16 1.46 -17.04
N SER A 215 -0.48 0.47 -17.62
CA SER A 215 -0.24 0.43 -19.06
C SER A 215 -1.57 0.33 -19.84
N PRO A 216 -1.71 0.96 -21.01
CA PRO A 216 -2.96 0.98 -21.78
C PRO A 216 -3.66 -0.37 -22.02
N PRO A 217 -2.95 -1.50 -22.25
CA PRO A 217 -3.60 -2.79 -22.48
C PRO A 217 -4.45 -3.29 -21.31
N LEU A 218 -4.24 -2.80 -20.08
CA LEU A 218 -5.01 -3.23 -18.90
C LEU A 218 -6.22 -2.36 -18.61
N TYR A 219 -6.21 -1.11 -19.06
CA TYR A 219 -7.23 -0.12 -18.70
C TYR A 219 -8.69 -0.60 -18.86
N PRO A 220 -9.09 -1.27 -19.97
CA PRO A 220 -10.48 -1.70 -20.14
C PRO A 220 -10.88 -2.92 -19.29
N PHE A 221 -9.96 -3.52 -18.53
CA PHE A 221 -10.21 -4.75 -17.78
C PHE A 221 -10.40 -4.55 -16.27
N PHE A 222 -10.09 -3.35 -15.76
CA PHE A 222 -10.16 -3.01 -14.34
C PHE A 222 -11.03 -1.78 -14.12
N ILE A 223 -11.63 -1.69 -12.94
CA ILE A 223 -12.41 -0.54 -12.48
C ILE A 223 -11.97 -0.26 -11.07
N LEU A 224 -11.57 0.98 -10.78
CA LEU A 224 -11.25 1.39 -9.43
C LEU A 224 -12.53 1.59 -8.62
N GLN A 225 -12.52 1.13 -7.38
CA GLN A 225 -13.56 1.34 -6.39
C GLN A 225 -12.91 1.69 -5.06
N MET A 226 -13.46 2.68 -4.37
CA MET A 226 -13.06 2.97 -3.00
C MET A 226 -13.85 2.13 -2.00
N ASP A 227 -13.16 1.51 -1.04
CA ASP A 227 -13.86 1.00 0.14
C ASP A 227 -14.41 2.18 0.95
N LYS A 228 -15.58 1.96 1.55
CA LYS A 228 -16.33 2.95 2.32
C LYS A 228 -15.84 3.05 3.76
N ASP A 229 -15.12 2.04 4.25
CA ASP A 229 -14.49 2.06 5.56
C ASP A 229 -13.01 2.45 5.47
N LEU A 230 -12.56 3.23 6.44
CA LEU A 230 -11.17 3.63 6.60
C LEU A 230 -10.34 2.54 7.29
N HIS A 231 -10.98 1.57 7.94
CA HIS A 231 -10.32 0.46 8.65
C HIS A 231 -9.31 0.91 9.72
N ASN A 232 -9.59 2.06 10.34
CA ASN A 232 -8.72 2.77 11.30
C ASN A 232 -7.47 3.43 10.70
N SER A 233 -7.38 3.54 9.37
CA SER A 233 -6.45 4.42 8.67
C SER A 233 -7.06 5.82 8.49
N ASP A 234 -6.27 6.77 8.00
CA ASP A 234 -6.76 8.00 7.37
C ASP A 234 -6.82 7.90 5.84
N HIS A 235 -6.42 6.76 5.25
CA HIS A 235 -6.57 6.46 3.83
C HIS A 235 -7.74 5.51 3.54
N PHE A 236 -8.46 5.76 2.45
CA PHE A 236 -9.48 4.85 1.93
C PHE A 236 -8.85 3.79 0.99
N PRO A 237 -9.30 2.54 1.07
CA PRO A 237 -8.83 1.47 0.20
C PRO A 237 -9.14 1.57 -1.29
N LEU A 238 -8.13 1.41 -2.14
CA LEU A 238 -8.21 1.49 -3.61
C LEU A 238 -8.41 0.15 -4.34
N VAL A 239 -9.62 -0.41 -4.45
CA VAL A 239 -9.91 -1.75 -5.03
C VAL A 239 -9.98 -1.74 -6.57
N LEU A 240 -9.21 -2.58 -7.30
CA LEU A 240 -9.27 -2.78 -8.78
C LEU A 240 -9.82 -4.13 -9.25
#